data_AF-A0A5Y8G9S1-F1
#
_entry.id   AF-A0A5Y8G9S1-F1
#
_cell.length_a   1.000
_cell.length_b   1.000
_cell.length_c   1.000
_cell.angle_alpha   90.00
_cell.angle_beta   90.00
_cell.angle_gamma   90.00
#
_symmetry.space_group_name_H-M   'P 1'
#
loop_
_entity.id
_entity.type
_entity.pdbx_description
1 polymer ?
#
loop_
_entity_poly.entity_id
_entity_poly.type
_entity_poly.pdbx_seq_one_letter_code
_entity_poly.pdbx_strand_id
1 'polypeptide(L)'
;MKDTTVPLTLISLLADGEFHSGEQLGERLGMSRAAINKHIQTLRDWGVDVFTVPGKGYSLPEPIQLLDADRIHSQLDSGNVAVLPVIDSTNQYLLDRIGELRSGDACVAEYQQAGRGRRGRKWFSPFGANLYLSMYWRLEQGPAAAIGLSLVIGIVMAEVLRELGADKVRVKWPNDLYLLDRKLAGILVELTGKTGDAAQIVIGAGINMAMRRVEEDVINQGWITLQEAGITLDRNMLAAKLIYKLRAALELFEQEGLSPYLSRWKKLDNFIGRPVKLIIGDKEIFGISRGIDTQGALLLEQDGVIKPWMGGEISLRSAE
;
A
#
# COMPACT_ATOMS: atom_id res chain seq x y z
N MET A 1 10.89 -14.89 -16.94
CA MET A 1 9.60 -14.21 -16.73
C MET A 1 8.60 -14.81 -17.73
N LYS A 2 7.37 -15.14 -17.33
CA LYS A 2 6.33 -15.51 -18.32
C LYS A 2 6.04 -14.27 -19.18
N ASP A 3 5.85 -14.46 -20.48
CA ASP A 3 5.44 -13.35 -21.36
C ASP A 3 4.06 -12.83 -20.95
N THR A 4 4.00 -11.58 -20.51
CA THR A 4 2.79 -10.88 -20.04
C THR A 4 2.24 -9.90 -21.08
N THR A 5 2.86 -9.77 -22.24
CA THR A 5 2.52 -8.75 -23.24
C THR A 5 1.07 -8.88 -23.70
N VAL A 6 0.63 -10.09 -24.07
CA VAL A 6 -0.73 -10.32 -24.56
C VAL A 6 -1.79 -10.10 -23.48
N PRO A 7 -1.68 -10.66 -22.25
CA PRO A 7 -2.62 -10.33 -21.17
C PRO A 7 -2.71 -8.82 -20.88
N LEU A 8 -1.58 -8.09 -20.93
CA LEU A 8 -1.56 -6.65 -20.70
C LEU A 8 -2.28 -5.86 -21.79
N THR A 9 -2.07 -6.21 -23.06
CA THR A 9 -2.86 -5.62 -24.15
C THR A 9 -4.34 -5.94 -23.98
N LEU A 10 -4.67 -7.17 -23.58
CA LEU A 10 -6.05 -7.59 -23.39
C LEU A 10 -6.77 -6.83 -22.28
N ILE A 11 -6.14 -6.64 -21.11
CA ILE A 11 -6.73 -5.85 -20.02
C ILE A 11 -6.86 -4.38 -20.39
N SER A 12 -5.94 -3.83 -21.20
CA SER A 12 -6.06 -2.46 -21.71
C SER A 12 -7.28 -2.27 -22.61
N LEU A 13 -7.67 -3.30 -23.37
CA LEU A 13 -8.90 -3.28 -24.18
C LEU A 13 -10.16 -3.40 -23.31
N LEU A 14 -10.12 -4.26 -22.29
CA LEU A 14 -11.26 -4.51 -21.40
C LEU A 14 -11.44 -3.44 -20.31
N ALA A 15 -10.46 -2.56 -20.12
CA ALA A 15 -10.42 -1.58 -19.03
C ALA A 15 -11.59 -0.57 -19.08
N ASP A 16 -12.23 -0.39 -20.25
CA ASP A 16 -13.43 0.44 -20.40
C ASP A 16 -14.68 -0.16 -19.74
N GLY A 17 -14.66 -1.45 -19.40
CA GLY A 17 -15.79 -2.18 -18.81
C GLY A 17 -16.84 -2.62 -19.84
N GLU A 18 -16.68 -2.27 -21.10
CA GLU A 18 -17.62 -2.63 -22.16
C GLU A 18 -17.52 -4.11 -22.55
N PHE A 19 -18.49 -4.59 -23.33
CA PHE A 19 -18.42 -5.95 -23.89
C PHE A 19 -17.52 -5.99 -25.12
N HIS A 20 -16.51 -6.87 -25.08
CA HIS A 20 -15.65 -7.15 -26.22
C HIS A 20 -15.78 -8.62 -26.63
N SER A 21 -16.13 -8.86 -27.89
CA SER A 21 -16.32 -10.23 -28.36
C SER A 21 -14.99 -10.96 -28.53
N GLY A 22 -14.97 -12.28 -28.31
CA GLY A 22 -13.73 -13.06 -28.49
C GLY A 22 -13.21 -13.07 -29.95
N GLU A 23 -14.08 -12.79 -30.92
CA GLU A 23 -13.69 -12.65 -32.34
C GLU A 23 -13.03 -11.30 -32.60
N GLN A 24 -13.64 -10.21 -32.14
CA GLN A 24 -13.05 -8.86 -32.21
C GLN A 24 -11.68 -8.81 -31.54
N LEU A 25 -11.55 -9.41 -30.35
CA LEU A 25 -10.28 -9.50 -29.63
C LEU A 25 -9.26 -10.38 -30.38
N GLY A 26 -9.73 -11.49 -30.98
CA GLY A 26 -8.90 -12.38 -31.77
C GLY A 26 -8.34 -11.71 -33.03
N GLU A 27 -9.19 -10.99 -33.79
CA GLU A 27 -8.78 -10.22 -34.97
C GLU A 27 -7.76 -9.14 -34.61
N ARG A 28 -8.04 -8.35 -33.56
CA ARG A 28 -7.17 -7.24 -33.14
C ARG A 28 -5.79 -7.70 -32.65
N LEU A 29 -5.72 -8.89 -32.05
CA LEU A 29 -4.49 -9.46 -31.51
C LEU A 29 -3.82 -10.47 -32.44
N GLY A 30 -4.45 -10.83 -33.58
CA GLY A 30 -3.95 -11.87 -34.48
C GLY A 30 -3.97 -13.27 -33.87
N MET A 31 -4.96 -13.58 -33.03
CA MET A 31 -5.03 -14.81 -32.23
C MET A 31 -6.36 -15.54 -32.39
N SER A 32 -6.36 -16.85 -32.19
CA SER A 32 -7.61 -17.63 -32.15
C SER A 32 -8.43 -17.31 -30.90
N ARG A 33 -9.75 -17.48 -30.97
CA ARG A 33 -10.65 -17.37 -29.80
C ARG A 33 -10.21 -18.22 -28.61
N ALA A 34 -9.70 -19.43 -28.87
CA ALA A 34 -9.19 -20.33 -27.84
C ALA A 34 -7.95 -19.75 -27.14
N ALA A 35 -7.06 -19.10 -27.89
CA ALA A 35 -5.89 -18.43 -27.33
C ALA A 35 -6.28 -17.19 -26.51
N ILE A 36 -7.26 -16.40 -26.95
CA ILE A 36 -7.83 -15.30 -26.15
C ILE A 36 -8.35 -15.83 -24.81
N ASN A 37 -9.13 -16.91 -24.82
CA ASN A 37 -9.68 -17.47 -23.58
C ASN A 37 -8.59 -17.92 -22.59
N LYS A 38 -7.44 -18.41 -23.07
CA LYS A 38 -6.28 -18.71 -22.21
C LYS A 38 -5.71 -17.46 -21.54
N HIS A 39 -5.63 -16.34 -22.25
CA HIS A 39 -5.17 -15.07 -21.67
C HIS A 39 -6.20 -14.44 -20.73
N ILE A 40 -7.50 -14.60 -21.00
CA ILE A 40 -8.57 -14.23 -20.06
C ILE A 40 -8.40 -15.00 -18.75
N GLN A 41 -8.04 -16.28 -18.80
CA GLN A 41 -7.76 -17.05 -17.59
C GLN A 41 -6.55 -16.49 -16.82
N THR A 42 -5.47 -16.08 -17.51
CA THR A 42 -4.35 -15.39 -16.86
C THR A 42 -4.79 -14.12 -16.13
N LEU A 43 -5.72 -13.33 -16.70
CA LEU A 43 -6.24 -12.14 -16.03
C LEU A 43 -7.02 -12.51 -14.76
N ARG A 44 -7.81 -13.59 -14.80
CA ARG A 44 -8.49 -14.12 -13.59
C ARG A 44 -7.49 -14.57 -12.53
N ASP A 45 -6.40 -15.23 -12.94
CA ASP A 45 -5.33 -15.64 -12.04
C ASP A 45 -4.60 -14.43 -11.41
N TRP A 46 -4.67 -13.24 -12.04
CA TRP A 46 -4.20 -11.97 -11.46
C TRP A 46 -5.26 -11.27 -10.60
N GLY A 47 -6.41 -11.91 -10.36
CA GLY A 47 -7.50 -11.38 -9.55
C GLY A 47 -8.43 -10.42 -10.30
N VAL A 48 -8.37 -10.34 -11.62
CA VAL A 48 -9.34 -9.58 -12.42
C VAL A 48 -10.64 -10.38 -12.53
N ASP A 49 -11.75 -9.79 -12.12
CA ASP A 49 -13.08 -10.40 -12.25
C ASP A 49 -13.59 -10.26 -13.69
N VAL A 50 -13.12 -11.12 -14.59
CA VAL A 50 -13.58 -11.15 -15.99
C VAL A 50 -14.74 -12.12 -16.15
N PHE A 51 -15.94 -11.60 -16.39
CA PHE A 51 -17.11 -12.43 -16.68
C PHE A 51 -17.33 -12.58 -18.19
N THR A 52 -17.92 -13.70 -18.58
CA THR A 52 -18.18 -14.06 -19.97
C THR A 52 -19.68 -14.25 -20.17
N VAL A 53 -20.26 -13.56 -21.15
CA VAL A 53 -21.67 -13.72 -21.53
C VAL A 53 -21.74 -14.35 -22.91
N PRO A 54 -22.32 -15.57 -23.05
CA PRO A 54 -22.51 -16.21 -24.33
C PRO A 54 -23.23 -15.29 -25.33
N GLY A 55 -22.68 -15.17 -26.53
CA GLY A 55 -23.22 -14.29 -27.58
C GLY A 55 -22.84 -12.80 -27.47
N LYS A 56 -22.25 -12.34 -26.37
CA LYS A 56 -21.74 -10.96 -26.23
C LYS A 56 -20.20 -10.90 -26.19
N GLY A 57 -19.57 -11.71 -25.33
CA GLY A 57 -18.13 -11.71 -25.14
C GLY A 57 -17.70 -11.58 -23.69
N TYR A 58 -16.58 -10.89 -23.47
CA TYR A 58 -15.95 -10.64 -22.17
C TYR A 58 -16.18 -9.19 -21.74
N SER A 59 -16.32 -8.96 -20.44
CA SER A 59 -16.45 -7.63 -19.85
C SER A 59 -15.95 -7.65 -18.40
N LEU A 60 -15.64 -6.47 -17.87
CA LEU A 60 -15.33 -6.26 -16.46
C LEU A 60 -16.58 -5.72 -15.74
N PRO A 61 -16.83 -6.08 -14.47
CA PRO A 61 -18.00 -5.61 -13.74
C PRO A 61 -17.97 -4.10 -13.49
N GLU A 62 -16.77 -3.50 -13.49
CA GLU A 62 -16.55 -2.05 -13.49
C GLU A 62 -15.35 -1.71 -14.37
N PRO A 63 -15.31 -0.50 -14.95
CA PRO A 63 -14.11 0.01 -15.62
C PRO A 63 -12.92 0.06 -14.66
N ILE A 64 -11.73 -0.26 -15.18
CA ILE A 64 -10.47 -0.15 -14.44
C ILE A 64 -9.70 1.05 -14.97
N GLN A 65 -9.44 2.02 -14.11
CA GLN A 65 -8.54 3.10 -14.45
C GLN A 65 -7.09 2.64 -14.35
N LEU A 66 -6.44 2.32 -15.47
CA LEU A 66 -5.03 1.93 -15.49
C LEU A 66 -4.09 3.06 -15.02
N LEU A 67 -2.96 2.65 -14.44
CA LEU A 67 -1.85 3.52 -14.10
C LEU A 67 -1.16 4.02 -15.37
N ASP A 68 -0.85 5.30 -15.37
CA ASP A 68 -0.32 6.03 -16.51
C ASP A 68 0.86 6.88 -16.03
N ALA A 69 2.04 6.57 -16.55
CA ALA A 69 3.28 7.20 -16.15
C ALA A 69 3.25 8.70 -16.43
N ASP A 70 2.79 9.11 -17.63
CA ASP A 70 2.77 10.51 -18.03
C ASP A 70 1.80 11.32 -17.17
N ARG A 71 0.65 10.75 -16.83
CA ARG A 71 -0.31 11.38 -15.92
C ARG A 71 0.28 11.58 -14.53
N ILE A 72 0.98 10.59 -13.97
CA ILE A 72 1.62 10.71 -12.66
C ILE A 72 2.75 11.73 -12.71
N HIS A 73 3.63 11.64 -13.71
CA HIS A 73 4.76 12.56 -13.89
C HIS A 73 4.33 14.01 -14.08
N SER A 74 3.22 14.26 -14.80
CA SER A 74 2.70 15.62 -15.02
C SER A 74 2.32 16.36 -13.73
N GLN A 75 2.16 15.64 -12.61
CA GLN A 75 1.75 16.18 -11.31
C GLN A 75 2.92 16.27 -10.31
N LEU A 76 4.15 15.97 -10.75
CA LEU A 76 5.34 15.93 -9.92
C LEU A 76 6.41 16.89 -10.45
N ASP A 77 7.09 17.59 -9.53
CA ASP A 77 8.12 18.56 -9.91
C ASP A 77 9.46 17.91 -10.29
N SER A 78 9.73 16.70 -9.76
CA SER A 78 11.02 16.02 -9.92
C SER A 78 10.93 14.53 -9.57
N GLY A 79 12.05 13.81 -9.68
CA GLY A 79 12.23 12.43 -9.23
C GLY A 79 11.56 11.36 -10.11
N ASN A 80 12.17 10.19 -10.20
CA ASN A 80 11.71 9.16 -11.11
C ASN A 80 10.53 8.38 -10.50
N VAL A 81 9.57 8.01 -11.35
CA VAL A 81 8.45 7.13 -10.99
C VAL A 81 8.31 6.08 -12.08
N ALA A 82 8.63 4.83 -11.73
CA ALA A 82 8.41 3.70 -12.62
C ALA A 82 6.98 3.17 -12.47
N VAL A 83 6.25 3.02 -13.59
CA VAL A 83 4.95 2.36 -13.61
C VAL A 83 5.13 0.95 -14.15
N LEU A 84 4.85 -0.06 -13.32
CA LEU A 84 5.15 -1.47 -13.58
C LEU A 84 3.84 -2.27 -13.72
N PRO A 85 3.52 -2.80 -14.91
CA PRO A 85 2.26 -3.52 -15.10
C PRO A 85 2.18 -4.83 -14.30
N VAL A 86 3.28 -5.59 -14.24
CA VAL A 86 3.36 -6.82 -13.44
C VAL A 86 4.74 -6.89 -12.83
N ILE A 87 4.81 -7.02 -11.51
CA ILE A 87 6.05 -7.16 -10.76
C ILE A 87 5.89 -8.23 -9.68
N ASP A 88 6.99 -8.70 -9.12
CA ASP A 88 6.95 -9.54 -7.93
C ASP A 88 6.57 -8.69 -6.69
N SER A 89 7.32 -7.62 -6.42
CA SER A 89 7.08 -6.66 -5.34
C SER A 89 7.65 -5.29 -5.72
N THR A 90 6.89 -4.22 -5.47
CA THR A 90 7.37 -2.84 -5.66
C THR A 90 8.55 -2.53 -4.73
N ASN A 91 8.57 -3.08 -3.51
CA ASN A 91 9.70 -2.95 -2.62
C ASN A 91 10.94 -3.66 -3.17
N GLN A 92 10.78 -4.91 -3.65
CA GLN A 92 11.92 -5.67 -4.18
C GLN A 92 12.51 -4.98 -5.41
N TYR A 93 11.66 -4.43 -6.28
CA TYR A 93 12.10 -3.65 -7.43
C TYR A 93 13.05 -2.51 -7.06
N LEU A 94 12.78 -1.77 -5.98
CA LEU A 94 13.65 -0.68 -5.52
C LEU A 94 14.87 -1.21 -4.76
N LEU A 95 14.72 -2.26 -3.93
CA LEU A 95 15.84 -2.89 -3.22
C LEU A 95 16.93 -3.39 -4.18
N ASP A 96 16.54 -3.97 -5.31
CA ASP A 96 17.46 -4.48 -6.34
C ASP A 96 18.24 -3.37 -7.06
N ARG A 97 17.82 -2.10 -6.92
CA ARG A 97 18.34 -0.94 -7.66
C ARG A 97 18.96 0.13 -6.76
N ILE A 98 19.14 -0.13 -5.47
CA ILE A 98 19.65 0.85 -4.49
C ILE A 98 20.87 1.65 -4.97
N GLY A 99 21.79 1.03 -5.71
CA GLY A 99 23.00 1.69 -6.23
C GLY A 99 22.75 2.78 -7.29
N GLU A 100 21.56 2.81 -7.89
CA GLU A 100 21.18 3.71 -8.99
C GLU A 100 20.12 4.74 -8.57
N LEU A 101 19.50 4.56 -7.41
CA LEU A 101 18.36 5.36 -6.94
C LEU A 101 18.79 6.65 -6.23
N ARG A 102 17.92 7.65 -6.27
CA ARG A 102 18.01 8.89 -5.51
C ARG A 102 16.83 9.03 -4.56
N SER A 103 17.02 9.69 -3.42
CA SER A 103 15.93 9.94 -2.46
C SER A 103 14.71 10.53 -3.17
N GLY A 104 13.56 9.89 -2.98
CA GLY A 104 12.29 10.25 -3.61
C GLY A 104 11.97 9.51 -4.91
N ASP A 105 12.90 8.73 -5.47
CA ASP A 105 12.58 7.80 -6.56
C ASP A 105 11.55 6.77 -6.10
N ALA A 106 10.57 6.49 -6.95
CA ALA A 106 9.42 5.67 -6.61
C ALA A 106 9.07 4.69 -7.73
N CYS A 107 8.25 3.71 -7.40
CA CYS A 107 7.54 2.90 -8.37
C CYS A 107 6.11 2.63 -7.91
N VAL A 108 5.24 2.40 -8.89
CA VAL A 108 3.87 1.94 -8.68
C VAL A 108 3.62 0.73 -9.56
N ALA A 109 2.74 -0.17 -9.13
CA ALA A 109 2.41 -1.36 -9.89
C ALA A 109 0.91 -1.59 -10.01
N GLU A 110 0.51 -2.23 -11.11
CA GLU A 110 -0.87 -2.71 -11.28
C GLU A 110 -1.13 -3.99 -10.51
N TYR A 111 -0.12 -4.86 -10.41
CA TYR A 111 -0.22 -6.19 -9.83
C TYR A 111 1.11 -6.63 -9.20
N GLN A 112 1.05 -7.24 -8.01
CA GLN A 112 2.21 -7.86 -7.37
C GLN A 112 2.00 -9.37 -7.23
N GLN A 113 2.87 -10.17 -7.85
CA GLN A 113 2.85 -11.63 -7.75
C GLN A 113 3.27 -12.14 -6.37
N ALA A 114 4.13 -11.38 -5.69
CA ALA A 114 4.74 -11.72 -4.42
C ALA A 114 4.71 -10.53 -3.47
N GLY A 115 3.59 -9.80 -3.41
CA GLY A 115 3.37 -8.73 -2.44
C GLY A 115 3.57 -9.22 -1.01
N ARG A 116 4.25 -8.42 -0.17
CA ARG A 116 4.68 -8.84 1.17
C ARG A 116 4.25 -7.82 2.23
N GLY A 117 4.00 -8.33 3.42
CA GLY A 117 3.84 -7.56 4.64
C GLY A 117 4.92 -7.92 5.66
N ARG A 118 4.81 -7.35 6.87
CA ARG A 118 5.74 -7.63 7.96
C ARG A 118 5.72 -9.11 8.36
N ARG A 119 6.87 -9.60 8.82
CA ARG A 119 7.06 -10.98 9.35
C ARG A 119 6.71 -12.07 8.32
N GLY A 120 7.02 -11.83 7.04
CA GLY A 120 6.82 -12.83 5.97
C GLY A 120 5.37 -13.06 5.55
N ARG A 121 4.41 -12.29 6.07
CA ARG A 121 3.02 -12.34 5.61
C ARG A 121 2.91 -11.91 4.15
N LYS A 122 1.97 -12.48 3.41
CA LYS A 122 1.66 -12.05 2.05
C LYS A 122 0.75 -10.81 2.08
N TRP A 123 0.91 -9.94 1.10
CA TRP A 123 0.00 -8.82 0.83
C TRP A 123 -0.77 -9.12 -0.46
N PHE A 124 -2.07 -9.38 -0.35
CA PHE A 124 -2.91 -9.71 -1.50
C PHE A 124 -3.03 -8.50 -2.43
N SER A 125 -2.60 -8.67 -3.67
CA SER A 125 -2.36 -7.55 -4.59
C SER A 125 -2.98 -7.77 -5.97
N PRO A 126 -4.31 -7.93 -6.11
CA PRO A 126 -4.97 -8.16 -7.40
C PRO A 126 -4.77 -7.00 -8.37
N PHE A 127 -4.81 -7.32 -9.65
CA PHE A 127 -4.56 -6.38 -10.74
C PHE A 127 -5.59 -5.25 -10.75
N GLY A 128 -5.13 -4.00 -10.80
CA GLY A 128 -5.98 -2.85 -11.09
C GLY A 128 -6.90 -2.38 -9.94
N ALA A 129 -7.05 -3.15 -8.87
CA ALA A 129 -8.07 -2.89 -7.85
C ALA A 129 -7.60 -1.96 -6.71
N ASN A 130 -6.29 -1.85 -6.50
CA ASN A 130 -5.68 -1.12 -5.38
C ASN A 130 -4.51 -0.26 -5.89
N LEU A 131 -3.89 0.48 -4.96
CA LEU A 131 -2.62 1.14 -5.19
C LEU A 131 -1.49 0.39 -4.48
N TYR A 132 -0.47 0.00 -5.24
CA TYR A 132 0.79 -0.55 -4.73
C TYR A 132 1.90 0.41 -5.10
N LEU A 133 2.50 1.02 -4.10
CA LEU A 133 3.46 2.10 -4.26
C LEU A 133 4.68 1.82 -3.39
N SER A 134 5.87 2.03 -3.94
CA SER A 134 7.08 2.08 -3.15
C SER A 134 7.90 3.33 -3.44
N MET A 135 8.63 3.80 -2.44
CA MET A 135 9.52 4.95 -2.54
C MET A 135 10.84 4.63 -1.84
N TYR A 136 11.94 5.02 -2.46
CA TYR A 136 13.27 4.92 -1.90
C TYR A 136 13.68 6.23 -1.23
N TRP A 137 14.39 6.12 -0.11
CA TRP A 137 14.99 7.24 0.61
C TRP A 137 16.34 6.87 1.22
N ARG A 138 17.29 7.78 1.18
CA ARG A 138 18.60 7.66 1.82
C ARG A 138 18.65 8.58 3.03
N LEU A 139 18.96 8.04 4.23
CA LEU A 139 19.20 8.83 5.44
C LEU A 139 20.69 8.81 5.79
N GLU A 140 21.33 9.97 5.71
CA GLU A 140 22.78 10.09 5.99
C GLU A 140 23.11 9.88 7.48
N GLN A 141 22.15 10.09 8.37
CA GLN A 141 22.30 9.93 9.83
C GLN A 141 22.24 8.45 10.27
N GLY A 142 22.05 7.53 9.31
CA GLY A 142 22.10 6.08 9.52
C GLY A 142 20.83 5.45 10.11
N PRO A 143 20.87 4.15 10.45
CA PRO A 143 19.66 3.39 10.80
C PRO A 143 18.88 3.90 12.02
N ALA A 144 19.57 4.54 12.97
CA ALA A 144 18.94 5.11 14.15
C ALA A 144 17.97 6.26 13.81
N ALA A 145 18.23 6.99 12.72
CA ALA A 145 17.36 8.06 12.25
C ALA A 145 16.06 7.54 11.62
N ALA A 146 15.97 6.26 11.26
CA ALA A 146 14.74 5.67 10.75
C ALA A 146 13.70 5.38 11.86
N ILE A 147 14.05 5.58 13.14
CA ILE A 147 13.11 5.46 14.25
C ILE A 147 11.99 6.49 14.07
N GLY A 148 10.74 6.02 14.11
CA GLY A 148 9.56 6.87 13.90
C GLY A 148 9.20 7.14 12.44
N LEU A 149 10.03 6.73 11.47
CA LEU A 149 9.78 6.93 10.04
C LEU A 149 8.42 6.34 9.59
N SER A 150 8.13 5.12 10.04
CA SER A 150 6.84 4.46 9.77
C SER A 150 5.64 5.26 10.30
N LEU A 151 5.82 6.01 11.40
CA LEU A 151 4.77 6.87 11.98
C LEU A 151 4.54 8.08 11.08
N VAL A 152 5.60 8.71 10.59
CA VAL A 152 5.53 9.84 9.65
C VAL A 152 4.79 9.44 8.38
N ILE A 153 5.15 8.30 7.78
CA ILE A 153 4.51 7.78 6.57
C ILE A 153 3.02 7.55 6.84
N GLY A 154 2.67 6.90 7.95
CA GLY A 154 1.28 6.68 8.35
C GLY A 154 0.48 7.98 8.52
N ILE A 155 1.05 8.98 9.19
CA ILE A 155 0.43 10.30 9.38
C ILE A 155 0.15 10.95 8.03
N VAL A 156 1.17 11.04 7.18
CA VAL A 156 1.08 11.71 5.87
C VAL A 156 0.05 11.03 4.99
N MET A 157 0.09 9.71 4.88
CA MET A 157 -0.89 8.97 4.08
C MET A 157 -2.32 9.15 4.62
N ALA A 158 -2.51 9.10 5.95
CA ALA A 158 -3.82 9.32 6.56
C ALA A 158 -4.35 10.73 6.31
N GLU A 159 -3.49 11.76 6.40
CA GLU A 159 -3.85 13.15 6.10
C GLU A 159 -4.21 13.34 4.63
N VAL A 160 -3.42 12.76 3.69
CA VAL A 160 -3.75 12.81 2.26
C VAL A 160 -5.10 12.16 1.98
N LEU A 161 -5.39 11.00 2.56
CA LEU A 161 -6.68 10.34 2.37
C LEU A 161 -7.84 11.15 2.97
N ARG A 162 -7.65 11.77 4.13
CA ARG A 162 -8.64 12.68 4.73
C ARG A 162 -8.89 13.92 3.86
N GLU A 163 -7.84 14.56 3.35
CA GLU A 163 -7.95 15.68 2.41
C GLU A 163 -8.74 15.31 1.13
N LEU A 164 -8.76 14.02 0.77
CA LEU A 164 -9.49 13.48 -0.38
C LEU A 164 -10.87 12.91 -0.02
N GLY A 165 -11.39 13.21 1.18
CA GLY A 165 -12.75 12.85 1.62
C GLY A 165 -12.86 11.64 2.53
N ALA A 166 -11.75 10.96 2.84
CA ALA A 166 -11.73 9.83 3.77
C ALA A 166 -11.57 10.27 5.23
N ASP A 167 -12.46 11.13 5.72
CA ASP A 167 -12.33 11.89 6.98
C ASP A 167 -12.05 11.05 8.24
N LYS A 168 -12.49 9.79 8.23
CA LYS A 168 -12.38 8.87 9.36
C LYS A 168 -11.16 7.97 9.33
N VAL A 169 -10.27 8.12 8.34
CA VAL A 169 -9.01 7.36 8.31
C VAL A 169 -8.17 7.69 9.56
N ARG A 170 -7.60 6.64 10.15
CA ARG A 170 -6.78 6.69 11.37
C ARG A 170 -5.49 5.89 11.16
N VAL A 171 -4.50 6.13 12.00
CA VAL A 171 -3.24 5.36 12.02
C VAL A 171 -3.28 4.32 13.13
N LYS A 172 -2.75 3.14 12.84
CA LYS A 172 -2.51 2.06 13.80
C LYS A 172 -1.00 1.87 13.96
N TRP A 173 -0.52 2.04 15.18
CA TRP A 173 0.90 1.91 15.49
C TRP A 173 1.43 0.50 15.11
N PRO A 174 2.64 0.39 14.55
CA PRO A 174 3.47 1.49 14.04
C PRO A 174 3.24 1.81 12.55
N ASN A 175 2.44 1.03 11.81
CA ASN A 175 2.62 0.92 10.34
C ASN A 175 1.37 0.58 9.52
N ASP A 176 0.14 0.78 10.01
CA ASP A 176 -1.05 0.52 9.20
C ASP A 176 -2.03 1.70 9.23
N LEU A 177 -2.87 1.82 8.20
CA LEU A 177 -4.02 2.73 8.19
C LEU A 177 -5.30 1.95 8.39
N TYR A 178 -6.16 2.48 9.25
CA TYR A 178 -7.42 1.87 9.64
C TYR A 178 -8.58 2.80 9.31
N LEU A 179 -9.70 2.19 8.93
CA LEU A 179 -10.98 2.87 8.74
C LEU A 179 -12.06 1.96 9.32
N LEU A 180 -12.88 2.49 10.22
CA LEU A 180 -13.89 1.71 10.95
C LEU A 180 -13.30 0.44 11.60
N ASP A 181 -12.14 0.60 12.26
CA ASP A 181 -11.37 -0.48 12.91
C ASP A 181 -10.94 -1.65 12.02
N ARG A 182 -11.07 -1.50 10.69
CA ARG A 182 -10.61 -2.48 9.70
C ARG A 182 -9.41 -1.93 8.93
N LYS A 183 -8.54 -2.83 8.47
CA LYS A 183 -7.32 -2.44 7.75
C LYS A 183 -7.65 -1.89 6.37
N LEU A 184 -7.30 -0.63 6.15
CA LEU A 184 -7.43 0.08 4.86
C LEU A 184 -6.12 0.05 4.07
N ALA A 185 -4.99 0.24 4.74
CA ALA A 185 -3.69 0.21 4.10
C ALA A 185 -2.63 -0.43 5.00
N GLY A 186 -1.66 -1.09 4.37
CA GLY A 186 -0.46 -1.61 5.02
C GLY A 186 0.77 -0.85 4.58
N ILE A 187 1.64 -0.51 5.53
CA ILE A 187 2.93 0.12 5.28
C ILE A 187 4.04 -0.85 5.66
N LEU A 188 5.03 -1.01 4.79
CA LEU A 188 6.20 -1.85 5.01
C LEU A 188 7.46 -1.03 4.73
N VAL A 189 8.20 -0.70 5.79
CA VAL A 189 9.50 -0.04 5.68
C VAL A 189 10.59 -1.09 5.80
N GLU A 190 11.43 -1.18 4.77
CA GLU A 190 12.60 -2.07 4.73
C GLU A 190 13.85 -1.21 4.73
N LEU A 191 14.81 -1.58 5.58
CA LEU A 191 16.03 -0.82 5.80
C LEU A 191 17.25 -1.71 5.55
N THR A 192 18.19 -1.21 4.76
CA THR A 192 19.52 -1.80 4.61
C THR A 192 20.57 -0.74 4.96
N GLY A 193 21.62 -1.15 5.67
CA GLY A 193 22.65 -0.22 6.15
C GLY A 193 23.37 -0.78 7.37
N LYS A 194 24.60 -0.31 7.60
CA LYS A 194 25.41 -0.67 8.76
C LYS A 194 25.48 0.52 9.71
N THR A 195 25.62 0.25 11.01
CA THR A 195 25.87 1.31 11.99
C THR A 195 27.13 2.08 11.60
N GLY A 196 27.04 3.41 11.51
CA GLY A 196 28.13 4.29 11.08
C GLY A 196 28.16 4.59 9.58
N ASP A 197 27.19 4.13 8.81
CA ASP A 197 26.98 4.47 7.40
C ASP A 197 25.54 4.93 7.17
N ALA A 198 25.26 5.52 6.00
CA ALA A 198 23.93 5.95 5.59
C ALA A 198 22.97 4.74 5.55
N ALA A 199 21.73 4.96 5.95
CA ALA A 199 20.66 3.99 5.82
C ALA A 199 19.96 4.14 4.47
N GLN A 200 19.78 3.02 3.79
CA GLN A 200 19.01 2.88 2.56
C GLN A 200 17.63 2.36 2.95
N ILE A 201 16.58 3.09 2.56
CA ILE A 201 15.22 2.80 3.00
C ILE A 201 14.33 2.62 1.80
N VAL A 202 13.54 1.56 1.80
CA VAL A 202 12.46 1.34 0.84
C VAL A 202 11.15 1.29 1.61
N ILE A 203 10.27 2.23 1.30
CA ILE A 203 8.95 2.40 1.89
C ILE A 203 7.94 1.80 0.92
N GLY A 204 7.19 0.79 1.35
CA GLY A 204 6.09 0.20 0.61
C GLY A 204 4.74 0.56 1.21
N ALA A 205 3.77 0.87 0.37
CA ALA A 205 2.40 1.18 0.73
C ALA A 205 1.43 0.39 -0.17
N GLY A 206 0.58 -0.41 0.44
CA GLY A 206 -0.57 -1.04 -0.22
C GLY A 206 -1.86 -0.44 0.31
N ILE A 207 -2.66 0.18 -0.56
CA ILE A 207 -3.92 0.85 -0.19
C ILE A 207 -5.09 0.14 -0.86
N ASN A 208 -6.05 -0.33 -0.07
CA ASN A 208 -7.26 -0.98 -0.55
C ASN A 208 -8.22 0.06 -1.15
N MET A 209 -8.48 0.00 -2.46
CA MET A 209 -9.28 1.03 -3.16
C MET A 209 -10.64 0.51 -3.63
N ALA A 210 -10.66 -0.51 -4.48
CA ALA A 210 -11.87 -1.05 -5.12
C ALA A 210 -11.90 -2.59 -5.11
N MET A 211 -11.06 -3.24 -4.30
CA MET A 211 -11.06 -4.69 -4.13
C MET A 211 -12.40 -5.17 -3.55
N ARG A 212 -13.05 -6.13 -4.21
CA ARG A 212 -14.39 -6.61 -3.82
C ARG A 212 -14.37 -7.98 -3.14
N ARG A 213 -13.48 -8.85 -3.58
CA ARG A 213 -13.41 -10.23 -3.15
C ARG A 213 -11.98 -10.60 -2.84
N VAL A 214 -11.83 -11.30 -1.73
CA VAL A 214 -10.61 -11.98 -1.34
C VAL A 214 -11.05 -13.34 -0.86
N GLU A 215 -10.37 -14.39 -1.29
CA GLU A 215 -10.61 -15.73 -0.73
C GLU A 215 -10.35 -15.68 0.78
N GLU A 216 -11.24 -16.27 1.58
CA GLU A 216 -11.22 -16.16 3.05
C GLU A 216 -9.89 -16.66 3.65
N ASP A 217 -9.23 -17.62 2.98
CA ASP A 217 -7.95 -18.19 3.39
C ASP A 217 -6.75 -17.23 3.20
N VAL A 218 -6.94 -16.13 2.45
CA VAL A 218 -5.86 -15.20 2.08
C VAL A 218 -5.74 -14.03 3.06
N ILE A 219 -6.85 -13.55 3.64
CA ILE A 219 -6.85 -12.44 4.61
C ILE A 219 -7.66 -12.83 5.85
N ASN A 220 -6.96 -13.07 6.96
CA ASN A 220 -7.52 -13.49 8.23
C ASN A 220 -7.85 -12.34 9.22
N GLN A 221 -7.87 -11.10 8.75
CA GLN A 221 -8.20 -9.91 9.55
C GLN A 221 -9.24 -9.05 8.83
N GLY A 222 -10.01 -8.27 9.60
CA GLY A 222 -10.95 -7.32 9.02
C GLY A 222 -10.23 -6.32 8.10
N TRP A 223 -10.69 -6.21 6.86
CA TRP A 223 -10.21 -5.25 5.86
C TRP A 223 -11.38 -4.42 5.33
N ILE A 224 -11.05 -3.27 4.73
CA ILE A 224 -11.99 -2.33 4.15
C ILE A 224 -11.31 -1.62 2.97
N THR A 225 -12.10 -1.16 2.00
CA THR A 225 -11.63 -0.33 0.88
C THR A 225 -12.15 1.10 0.99
N LEU A 226 -11.55 2.00 0.22
CA LEU A 226 -12.10 3.34 0.01
C LEU A 226 -13.50 3.30 -0.62
N GLN A 227 -13.72 2.44 -1.62
CA GLN A 227 -15.01 2.30 -2.30
C GLN A 227 -16.11 1.84 -1.33
N GLU A 228 -15.84 0.89 -0.43
CA GLU A 228 -16.80 0.47 0.60
C GLU A 228 -17.15 1.62 1.56
N ALA A 229 -16.21 2.52 1.81
CA ALA A 229 -16.44 3.72 2.61
C ALA A 229 -17.06 4.89 1.81
N GLY A 230 -17.48 4.65 0.57
CA GLY A 230 -18.13 5.65 -0.29
C GLY A 230 -17.17 6.66 -0.92
N ILE A 231 -15.88 6.34 -0.99
CA ILE A 231 -14.84 7.23 -1.50
C ILE A 231 -14.24 6.61 -2.77
N THR A 232 -14.37 7.31 -3.89
CA THR A 232 -13.78 6.88 -5.17
C THR A 232 -12.70 7.87 -5.55
N LEU A 233 -11.47 7.38 -5.70
CA LEU A 233 -10.31 8.20 -6.06
C LEU A 233 -9.66 7.68 -7.34
N ASP A 234 -9.16 8.61 -8.14
CA ASP A 234 -8.29 8.34 -9.27
C ASP A 234 -6.93 7.82 -8.77
N ARG A 235 -6.50 6.65 -9.25
CA ARG A 235 -5.27 5.99 -8.77
C ARG A 235 -4.01 6.77 -9.13
N ASN A 236 -4.00 7.40 -10.30
CA ASN A 236 -2.87 8.20 -10.79
C ASN A 236 -2.73 9.47 -9.95
N MET A 237 -3.85 10.15 -9.67
CA MET A 237 -3.86 11.34 -8.82
C MET A 237 -3.47 11.02 -7.37
N LEU A 238 -3.98 9.91 -6.82
CA LEU A 238 -3.61 9.48 -5.47
C LEU A 238 -2.11 9.13 -5.38
N ALA A 239 -1.58 8.40 -6.35
CA ALA A 239 -0.16 8.07 -6.42
C ALA A 239 0.70 9.34 -6.47
N ALA A 240 0.42 10.27 -7.38
CA ALA A 240 1.16 11.52 -7.49
C ALA A 240 1.10 12.34 -6.19
N LYS A 241 -0.11 12.50 -5.60
CA LYS A 241 -0.28 13.27 -4.36
C LYS A 241 0.47 12.65 -3.19
N LEU A 242 0.46 11.31 -3.07
CA LEU A 242 1.23 10.61 -2.04
C LEU A 242 2.73 10.77 -2.24
N ILE A 243 3.24 10.61 -3.47
CA ILE A 243 4.66 10.77 -3.79
C ILE A 243 5.12 12.18 -3.43
N TYR A 244 4.38 13.20 -3.86
CA TYR A 244 4.66 14.60 -3.56
C TYR A 244 4.72 14.86 -2.05
N LYS A 245 3.67 14.44 -1.32
CA LYS A 245 3.56 14.70 0.12
C LYS A 245 4.57 13.91 0.95
N LEU A 246 4.90 12.69 0.54
CA LEU A 246 5.90 11.87 1.22
C LEU A 246 7.30 12.45 1.04
N ARG A 247 7.69 12.92 -0.15
CA ARG A 247 8.99 13.58 -0.36
C ARG A 247 9.18 14.77 0.59
N ALA A 248 8.22 15.69 0.60
CA ALA A 248 8.26 16.86 1.48
C ALA A 248 8.30 16.46 2.98
N ALA A 249 7.55 15.43 3.36
CA ALA A 249 7.55 14.96 4.74
C ALA A 249 8.86 14.30 5.16
N LEU A 250 9.51 13.57 4.26
CA LEU A 250 10.78 12.91 4.49
C LEU A 250 11.93 13.92 4.59
N GLU A 251 11.92 14.97 3.78
CA GLU A 251 12.85 16.10 3.91
C GLU A 251 12.73 16.78 5.28
N LEU A 252 11.50 17.05 5.73
CA LEU A 252 11.25 17.63 7.05
C LEU A 252 11.67 16.67 8.17
N PHE A 253 11.39 15.38 8.02
CA PHE A 253 11.76 14.35 8.99
C PHE A 253 13.29 14.22 9.12
N GLU A 254 14.03 14.32 8.02
CA GLU A 254 15.49 14.28 8.04
C GLU A 254 16.10 15.47 8.82
N GLN A 255 15.44 16.63 8.76
CA GLN A 255 15.91 17.86 9.42
C GLN A 255 15.49 17.95 10.88
N GLU A 256 14.24 17.59 11.20
CA GLU A 256 13.62 17.86 12.50
C GLU A 256 13.20 16.58 13.27
N GLY A 257 13.39 15.41 12.66
CA GLY A 257 12.99 14.13 13.22
C GLY A 257 11.47 14.03 13.42
N LEU A 258 11.07 13.32 14.47
CA LEU A 258 9.66 13.04 14.76
C LEU A 258 8.90 14.21 15.41
N SER A 259 9.61 15.23 15.91
CA SER A 259 9.03 16.31 16.73
C SER A 259 7.81 17.00 16.07
N PRO A 260 7.87 17.42 14.78
CA PRO A 260 6.74 18.08 14.11
C PRO A 260 5.50 17.20 13.95
N TYR A 261 5.65 15.89 14.11
CA TYR A 261 4.64 14.87 13.83
C TYR A 261 3.92 14.37 15.08
N LEU A 262 4.46 14.59 16.28
CA LEU A 262 3.90 14.05 17.54
C LEU A 262 2.45 14.51 17.79
N SER A 263 2.16 15.80 17.57
CA SER A 263 0.82 16.35 17.75
C SER A 263 -0.17 15.86 16.68
N ARG A 264 0.32 15.60 15.47
CA ARG A 264 -0.45 15.05 14.34
C ARG A 264 -0.80 13.59 14.58
N TRP A 265 0.15 12.79 15.07
CA TRP A 265 -0.09 11.40 15.49
C TRP A 265 -1.25 11.31 16.47
N LYS A 266 -1.21 12.10 17.55
CA LYS A 266 -2.24 12.07 18.61
C LYS A 266 -3.65 12.29 18.08
N LYS A 267 -3.83 13.09 17.02
CA LYS A 267 -5.13 13.35 16.38
C LYS A 267 -5.60 12.17 15.52
N LEU A 268 -4.69 11.35 15.02
CA LEU A 268 -4.96 10.28 14.06
C LEU A 268 -4.94 8.88 14.69
N ASP A 269 -4.38 8.74 15.89
CA ASP A 269 -4.22 7.45 16.57
C ASP A 269 -5.57 6.73 16.75
N ASN A 270 -5.70 5.55 16.13
CA ASN A 270 -6.92 4.76 16.18
C ASN A 270 -7.17 4.14 17.56
N PHE A 271 -6.11 3.94 18.35
CA PHE A 271 -6.13 3.13 19.57
C PHE A 271 -5.88 3.92 20.85
N ILE A 272 -5.52 5.21 20.76
CA ILE A 272 -5.33 6.05 21.95
C ILE A 272 -6.56 6.00 22.88
N GLY A 273 -6.31 5.74 24.16
CA GLY A 273 -7.34 5.61 25.20
C GLY A 273 -8.13 4.30 25.18
N ARG A 274 -7.81 3.35 24.29
CA ARG A 274 -8.55 2.09 24.12
C ARG A 274 -7.79 0.89 24.71
N PRO A 275 -8.51 -0.15 25.16
CA PRO A 275 -7.90 -1.41 25.56
C PRO A 275 -7.34 -2.14 24.35
N VAL A 276 -6.09 -2.55 24.45
CA VAL A 276 -5.33 -3.16 23.36
C VAL A 276 -4.56 -4.38 23.82
N LYS A 277 -4.23 -5.22 22.85
CA LYS A 277 -3.28 -6.32 22.97
C LYS A 277 -2.03 -5.98 22.17
N LEU A 278 -0.87 -6.05 22.81
CA LEU A 278 0.44 -5.91 22.21
C LEU A 278 1.13 -7.28 22.15
N ILE A 279 1.52 -7.70 20.95
CA ILE A 279 2.23 -8.96 20.71
C ILE A 279 3.71 -8.65 20.47
N ILE A 280 4.61 -9.21 21.30
CA ILE A 280 6.07 -9.09 21.17
C ILE A 280 6.70 -10.48 21.26
N GLY A 281 7.31 -10.94 20.17
CA GLY A 281 7.69 -12.36 20.05
C GLY A 281 6.45 -13.23 20.27
N ASP A 282 6.52 -14.13 21.24
CA ASP A 282 5.43 -15.02 21.65
C ASP A 282 4.64 -14.51 22.87
N LYS A 283 4.95 -13.30 23.36
CA LYS A 283 4.28 -12.72 24.52
C LYS A 283 3.12 -11.84 24.10
N GLU A 284 1.99 -12.03 24.75
CA GLU A 284 0.84 -11.13 24.68
C GLU A 284 0.79 -10.26 25.94
N ILE A 285 0.71 -8.95 25.74
CA ILE A 285 0.69 -7.94 26.80
C ILE A 285 -0.57 -7.11 26.62
N PHE A 286 -1.39 -7.03 27.66
CA PHE A 286 -2.65 -6.30 27.63
C PHE A 286 -2.53 -4.98 28.39
N GLY A 287 -3.18 -3.93 27.90
CA GLY A 287 -3.19 -2.63 28.56
C GLY A 287 -4.03 -1.60 27.82
N ILE A 288 -3.93 -0.35 28.24
CA ILE A 288 -4.58 0.79 27.56
C ILE A 288 -3.52 1.57 26.80
N SER A 289 -3.74 1.82 25.50
CA SER A 289 -2.82 2.66 24.72
C SER A 289 -2.92 4.11 25.17
N ARG A 290 -1.78 4.75 25.42
CA ARG A 290 -1.66 6.17 25.77
C ARG A 290 -0.97 6.99 24.67
N GLY A 291 -0.94 6.45 23.46
CA GLY A 291 -0.28 7.06 22.31
C GLY A 291 1.20 6.69 22.24
N ILE A 292 2.02 7.64 21.81
CA ILE A 292 3.47 7.45 21.65
C ILE A 292 4.26 8.48 22.46
N ASP A 293 5.49 8.15 22.81
CA ASP A 293 6.46 9.11 23.34
C ASP A 293 7.17 9.89 22.23
N THR A 294 8.15 10.73 22.62
CA THR A 294 8.94 11.56 21.69
C THR A 294 9.84 10.75 20.76
N GLN A 295 10.12 9.48 21.08
CA GLN A 295 10.89 8.56 20.25
C GLN A 295 9.97 7.68 19.37
N GLY A 296 8.65 7.81 19.51
CA GLY A 296 7.68 6.99 18.78
C GLY A 296 7.40 5.63 19.40
N ALA A 297 7.88 5.37 20.63
CA ALA A 297 7.56 4.16 21.36
C ALA A 297 6.08 4.16 21.76
N LEU A 298 5.41 3.02 21.67
CA LEU A 298 4.05 2.87 22.18
C LEU A 298 4.05 3.01 23.71
N LEU A 299 3.24 3.91 24.23
CA LEU A 299 2.98 4.04 25.66
C LEU A 299 1.80 3.14 26.05
N LEU A 300 2.08 2.08 26.81
CA LEU A 300 1.06 1.14 27.28
C LEU A 300 0.90 1.24 28.79
N GLU A 301 -0.31 1.52 29.24
CA GLU A 301 -0.68 1.54 30.66
C GLU A 301 -1.15 0.16 31.13
N GLN A 302 -0.56 -0.33 32.22
CA GLN A 302 -0.95 -1.55 32.92
C GLN A 302 -0.97 -1.24 34.43
N ASP A 303 -2.10 -1.49 35.09
CA ASP A 303 -2.26 -1.28 36.54
C ASP A 303 -1.83 0.11 37.03
N GLY A 304 -2.14 1.15 36.24
CA GLY A 304 -1.77 2.54 36.52
C GLY A 304 -0.32 2.92 36.21
N VAL A 305 0.51 1.98 35.70
CA VAL A 305 1.90 2.22 35.32
C VAL A 305 2.01 2.27 33.79
N ILE A 306 2.57 3.37 33.27
CA ILE A 306 2.83 3.54 31.83
C ILE A 306 4.27 3.09 31.51
N LYS A 307 4.41 2.22 30.51
CA LYS A 307 5.72 1.75 30.01
C LYS A 307 5.84 1.97 28.49
N PRO A 308 7.01 2.41 28.00
CA PRO A 308 7.28 2.53 26.58
C PRO A 308 7.65 1.18 25.94
N TRP A 309 7.21 0.96 24.70
CA TRP A 309 7.51 -0.22 23.89
C TRP A 309 7.97 0.17 22.49
N MET A 310 9.20 -0.18 22.14
CA MET A 310 9.81 0.17 20.84
C MET A 310 9.43 -0.78 19.69
N GLY A 311 8.80 -1.91 20.00
CA GLY A 311 8.48 -2.94 19.01
C GLY A 311 7.29 -3.79 19.42
N GLY A 312 6.69 -4.43 18.42
CA GLY A 312 5.53 -5.30 18.58
C GLY A 312 4.47 -5.08 17.52
N GLU A 313 3.36 -5.78 17.69
CA GLU A 313 2.13 -5.63 16.91
C GLU A 313 0.96 -5.40 17.85
N ILE A 314 0.31 -4.25 17.69
CA ILE A 314 -0.87 -3.86 18.48
C ILE A 314 -2.15 -4.28 17.75
N SER A 315 -3.15 -4.70 18.50
CA SER A 315 -4.50 -5.00 18.01
C SER A 315 -5.53 -4.58 19.05
N LEU A 316 -6.77 -4.32 18.62
CA LEU A 316 -7.87 -4.17 19.57
C LEU A 316 -8.05 -5.47 20.32
N ARG A 317 -8.36 -5.35 21.61
CA ARG A 317 -8.90 -6.49 22.33
C ARG A 317 -10.31 -6.73 21.79
N SER A 318 -10.52 -7.88 21.15
CA SER A 318 -11.88 -8.39 20.96
C SER A 318 -12.49 -8.58 22.34
N ALA A 319 -13.63 -7.94 22.61
CA ALA A 319 -14.58 -8.56 23.51
C ALA A 319 -14.99 -9.86 22.79
N GLU A 320 -14.94 -11.00 23.48
CA GLU A 320 -15.43 -12.27 22.96
C GLU A 320 -16.83 -12.12 22.32
#